data_AF-A0A367E778-F1
#
_entry.id   AF-A0A367E778-F1
#
_cell.length_a   1.000
_cell.length_b   1.000
_cell.length_c   1.000
_cell.angle_alpha   90.00
_cell.angle_beta   90.00
_cell.angle_gamma   90.00
#
_symmetry.space_group_name_H-M   'P 1'
#
loop_
_entity.id
_entity.type
_entity.pdbx_description
1 polymer ?
#
loop_
_entity_poly.entity_id
_entity_poly.type
_entity_poly.pdbx_seq_one_letter_code
_entity_poly.pdbx_strand_id
1 'polypeptide(L)'
;MAAGLDETGLARLARTGIAPLSAQDGLALFDASVCATRPLVVPVRLRLDRPVDDASPLLRDLVRRPVRRTADSSAAPDALRDQLAARSPEERRETLTELVRTHAAAALGYAEPRAIVADRAFQELGFDSLTAVEFRNRLNAPLGLRLPTTLIFDYPTPRALADHVLSLLFPEADAEANTGGLSEAQVRRLLATVPLRRLHTSGLLDPLLRLADSPDDEHTQENTAQDIDEMDVDALIQIAFDGNDS
;
A
#
# COMPACT_ATOMS: atom_id res chain seq x y z
N MET A 1 -6.60 33.34 -11.20
CA MET A 1 -6.34 32.09 -10.44
C MET A 1 -4.97 31.48 -10.75
N ALA A 2 -3.91 32.28 -10.98
CA ALA A 2 -2.53 31.78 -11.14
C ALA A 2 -1.44 32.79 -10.74
N ALA A 3 -1.82 34.04 -10.39
CA ALA A 3 -0.87 35.03 -9.91
C ALA A 3 -0.48 34.67 -8.47
N GLY A 4 0.71 34.08 -8.30
CA GLY A 4 1.27 33.72 -7.00
C GLY A 4 1.60 32.24 -6.80
N LEU A 5 1.49 31.40 -7.84
CA LEU A 5 2.00 30.02 -7.74
C LEU A 5 3.52 30.03 -7.94
N ASP A 6 4.22 29.45 -6.97
CA ASP A 6 5.62 29.09 -7.09
C ASP A 6 5.81 27.96 -8.13
N GLU A 7 7.05 27.68 -8.49
CA GLU A 7 7.41 26.67 -9.50
C GLU A 7 6.87 25.28 -9.12
N THR A 8 6.85 24.97 -7.81
CA THR A 8 6.24 23.77 -7.23
C THR A 8 4.72 23.71 -7.46
N GLY A 9 4.02 24.83 -7.24
CA GLY A 9 2.58 24.96 -7.49
C GLY A 9 2.23 24.81 -8.97
N LEU A 10 3.06 25.35 -9.87
CA LEU A 10 2.92 25.17 -11.31
C LEU A 10 3.18 23.73 -11.74
N ALA A 11 4.21 23.08 -11.21
CA ALA A 11 4.49 21.67 -11.46
C ALA A 11 3.36 20.76 -10.96
N ARG A 12 2.73 21.10 -9.83
CA ARG A 12 1.57 20.39 -9.29
C ARG A 12 0.32 20.54 -10.16
N LEU A 13 -0.01 21.75 -10.61
CA LEU A 13 -1.10 22.00 -11.56
C LEU A 13 -0.87 21.27 -12.88
N ALA A 14 0.37 21.33 -13.38
CA ALA A 14 0.74 20.58 -14.56
C ALA A 14 0.46 19.09 -14.35
N ARG A 15 0.83 18.46 -13.22
CA ARG A 15 0.56 17.03 -12.97
C ARG A 15 -0.91 16.65 -13.02
N THR A 16 -1.82 17.50 -12.54
CA THR A 16 -3.28 17.22 -12.59
C THR A 16 -3.92 17.39 -13.97
N GLY A 17 -3.12 17.71 -15.01
CA GLY A 17 -3.62 17.93 -16.37
C GLY A 17 -4.23 19.31 -16.58
N ILE A 18 -4.03 20.23 -15.64
CA ILE A 18 -4.54 21.61 -15.70
C ILE A 18 -3.38 22.55 -16.02
N ALA A 19 -3.54 23.37 -17.05
CA ALA A 19 -2.58 24.41 -17.40
C ALA A 19 -2.91 25.73 -16.66
N PRO A 20 -1.89 26.52 -16.29
CA PRO A 20 -2.11 27.87 -15.79
C PRO A 20 -2.80 28.72 -16.87
N LEU A 21 -3.74 29.55 -16.43
CA LEU A 21 -4.35 30.59 -17.26
C LEU A 21 -3.50 31.86 -17.16
N SER A 22 -3.26 32.52 -18.29
CA SER A 22 -2.67 33.86 -18.27
C SER A 22 -3.66 34.84 -17.64
N ALA A 23 -3.17 35.98 -17.15
CA ALA A 23 -4.06 37.02 -16.60
C ALA A 23 -5.07 37.53 -17.64
N GLN A 24 -4.62 37.67 -18.89
CA GLN A 24 -5.46 38.09 -20.01
C GLN A 24 -6.55 37.06 -20.31
N ASP A 25 -6.19 35.77 -20.45
CA ASP A 25 -7.16 34.69 -20.70
C ASP A 25 -8.14 34.54 -19.52
N GLY A 26 -7.63 34.68 -18.29
CA GLY A 26 -8.43 34.60 -17.07
C GLY A 26 -9.48 35.70 -16.98
N LEU A 27 -9.14 36.94 -17.31
CA LEU A 27 -10.08 38.07 -17.36
C LEU A 27 -11.12 37.89 -18.47
N ALA A 28 -10.68 37.48 -19.67
CA ALA A 28 -11.61 37.24 -20.77
C ALA A 28 -12.63 36.13 -20.45
N LEU A 29 -12.18 35.04 -19.81
CA LEU A 29 -13.06 33.96 -19.38
C LEU A 29 -13.96 34.36 -18.20
N PHE A 30 -13.49 35.25 -17.32
CA PHE A 30 -14.31 35.81 -16.25
C PHE A 30 -15.45 36.66 -16.82
N ASP A 31 -15.15 37.59 -17.74
CA ASP A 31 -16.17 38.42 -18.39
C ASP A 31 -17.20 37.55 -19.13
N ALA A 32 -16.75 36.51 -19.83
CA ALA A 32 -17.63 35.55 -20.48
C ALA A 32 -18.51 34.78 -19.48
N SER A 33 -17.99 34.47 -18.29
CA SER A 33 -18.74 33.75 -17.25
C SER A 33 -19.82 34.61 -16.59
N VAL A 34 -19.62 35.93 -16.48
CA VAL A 34 -20.64 36.86 -15.96
C VAL A 34 -21.85 36.94 -16.91
N CYS A 35 -21.63 36.75 -18.21
CA CYS A 35 -22.70 36.69 -19.20
C CYS A 35 -23.37 35.31 -19.32
N ALA A 36 -22.87 34.29 -18.61
CA ALA A 36 -23.43 32.94 -18.69
C ALA A 36 -24.67 32.79 -17.80
N THR A 37 -25.67 32.03 -18.27
CA THR A 37 -26.90 31.73 -17.52
C THR A 37 -26.75 30.61 -16.50
N ARG A 38 -25.53 30.06 -16.32
CA ARG A 38 -25.25 29.00 -15.34
C ARG A 38 -24.83 29.61 -14.00
N PRO A 39 -25.37 29.12 -12.87
CA PRO A 39 -25.13 29.72 -11.55
C PRO A 39 -23.70 29.53 -11.01
N LEU A 40 -22.94 28.56 -11.54
CA LEU A 40 -21.54 28.34 -11.20
C LEU A 40 -20.77 27.96 -12.46
N VAL A 41 -19.75 28.75 -12.79
CA VAL A 41 -18.85 28.52 -13.92
C VAL A 41 -17.42 28.63 -13.42
N VAL A 42 -16.61 27.60 -13.68
CA VAL A 42 -15.19 27.57 -13.32
C VAL A 42 -14.38 27.48 -14.61
N PRO A 43 -13.64 28.54 -14.99
CA PRO A 43 -12.77 28.49 -16.15
C PRO A 43 -11.52 27.66 -15.84
N VAL A 44 -11.32 26.58 -16.61
CA VAL A 44 -10.17 25.69 -16.48
C VAL A 44 -9.56 25.43 -17.85
N ARG A 45 -8.23 25.47 -17.94
CA ARG A 45 -7.50 25.11 -19.16
C ARG A 45 -6.98 23.69 -19.03
N LEU A 46 -7.58 22.76 -19.76
CA LEU A 46 -7.21 21.34 -19.71
C LEU A 46 -6.15 21.00 -20.76
N ARG A 47 -5.17 20.19 -20.36
CA ARG A 47 -4.16 19.59 -21.23
C ARG A 47 -4.60 18.20 -21.65
N LEU A 48 -5.33 18.13 -22.76
CA LEU A 48 -5.87 16.88 -23.31
C LEU A 48 -4.89 16.18 -24.26
N ASP A 49 -3.69 16.74 -24.45
CA ASP A 49 -2.60 16.18 -25.25
C ASP A 49 -1.82 15.07 -24.52
N ARG A 50 -2.21 14.72 -23.29
CA ARG A 50 -1.50 13.73 -22.48
C ARG A 50 -1.94 12.29 -22.71
N PRO A 51 -1.02 11.32 -22.58
CA PRO A 51 -1.36 9.90 -22.56
C PRO A 51 -2.27 9.58 -21.37
N VAL A 52 -3.27 8.72 -21.62
CA VAL A 52 -4.36 8.37 -20.68
C VAL A 52 -3.85 7.80 -19.36
N ASP A 53 -2.70 7.12 -19.38
CA ASP A 53 -2.11 6.49 -18.19
C ASP A 53 -1.62 7.51 -17.14
N ASP A 54 -1.32 8.74 -17.57
CA ASP A 54 -0.85 9.84 -16.71
C ASP A 54 -1.94 10.89 -16.47
N ALA A 55 -3.17 10.66 -16.97
CA ALA A 55 -4.31 11.53 -16.75
C ALA A 55 -5.03 11.16 -15.44
N SER A 56 -5.34 12.18 -14.61
CA SER A 56 -6.17 12.00 -13.42
C SER A 56 -7.50 11.32 -13.80
N PRO A 57 -8.04 10.43 -12.95
CA PRO A 57 -9.24 9.65 -13.26
C PRO A 57 -10.46 10.52 -13.62
N LEU A 58 -10.53 11.75 -13.10
CA LEU A 58 -11.57 12.73 -13.42
C LEU A 58 -11.52 13.26 -14.87
N LEU A 59 -10.37 13.17 -15.55
CA LEU A 59 -10.16 13.70 -16.89
C LEU A 59 -10.14 12.61 -17.98
N ARG A 60 -10.21 11.33 -17.60
CA ARG A 60 -10.11 10.21 -18.56
C ARG A 60 -11.19 10.23 -19.63
N ASP A 61 -12.41 10.65 -19.29
CA ASP A 61 -13.53 10.74 -20.23
C ASP A 61 -13.45 11.96 -21.17
N LEU A 62 -12.61 12.95 -20.84
CA LEU A 62 -12.39 14.15 -21.64
C LEU A 62 -11.20 14.01 -22.61
N VAL A 63 -10.29 13.07 -22.36
CA VAL A 63 -9.15 12.77 -23.25
C VAL A 63 -9.61 11.81 -24.35
N ARG A 64 -9.46 12.22 -25.61
CA ARG A 64 -9.84 11.41 -26.77
C ARG A 64 -9.03 10.11 -26.78
N ARG A 65 -9.70 8.99 -26.53
CA ARG A 65 -9.11 7.64 -26.54
C ARG A 65 -8.86 7.18 -27.99
N PRO A 66 -7.60 7.02 -28.45
CA PRO A 66 -7.38 6.10 -29.55
C PRO A 66 -7.67 4.69 -29.03
N VAL A 67 -8.53 3.95 -29.73
CA VAL A 67 -8.84 2.55 -29.43
C VAL A 67 -7.56 1.73 -29.67
N ARG A 68 -6.66 1.70 -28.70
CA ARG A 68 -5.52 0.80 -28.69
C ARG A 68 -6.04 -0.52 -28.13
N ARG A 69 -6.00 -1.57 -28.96
CA ARG A 69 -6.25 -2.95 -28.53
C ARG A 69 -5.47 -3.21 -27.25
N THR A 70 -6.20 -3.52 -26.20
CA THR A 70 -5.68 -3.96 -24.90
C THR A 70 -4.79 -5.17 -25.17
N ALA A 71 -3.47 -4.98 -25.11
CA ALA A 71 -2.57 -6.08 -24.81
C ALA A 71 -2.80 -6.42 -23.34
N ASP A 72 -2.90 -7.71 -23.01
CA ASP A 72 -3.17 -8.23 -21.67
C ASP A 72 -2.34 -7.50 -20.60
N SER A 73 -2.97 -6.58 -19.87
CA SER A 73 -2.35 -5.91 -18.72
C SER A 73 -2.25 -6.85 -17.52
N SER A 74 -2.86 -8.03 -17.57
CA SER A 74 -2.71 -9.11 -16.58
C SER A 74 -1.35 -9.81 -16.67
N ALA A 75 -0.71 -9.84 -17.85
CA ALA A 75 0.56 -10.51 -18.05
C ALA A 75 1.76 -9.76 -17.39
N ALA A 76 1.64 -8.43 -17.20
CA ALA A 76 2.72 -7.62 -16.62
C ALA A 76 2.89 -7.84 -15.10
N PRO A 77 1.82 -7.87 -14.28
CA PRO A 77 1.90 -8.25 -12.86
C PRO A 77 2.47 -9.65 -12.64
N ASP A 78 2.06 -10.61 -13.46
CA ASP A 78 2.52 -12.00 -13.33
C ASP A 78 4.01 -12.14 -13.69
N ALA A 79 4.47 -11.46 -14.76
CA ALA A 79 5.89 -11.44 -15.10
C ALA A 79 6.77 -10.79 -14.01
N LEU A 80 6.29 -9.74 -13.33
CA LEU A 80 7.01 -9.14 -12.20
C LEU A 80 7.05 -10.09 -11.00
N ARG A 81 5.95 -10.79 -10.71
CA ARG A 81 5.88 -11.77 -9.63
C ARG A 81 6.85 -12.94 -9.89
N ASP A 82 6.90 -13.47 -11.10
CA ASP A 82 7.83 -14.53 -11.49
C ASP A 82 9.30 -14.10 -11.39
N GLN A 83 9.61 -12.87 -11.81
CA GLN A 83 10.95 -12.31 -11.68
C GLN A 83 11.37 -12.12 -10.22
N LEU A 84 10.45 -11.75 -9.34
CA LEU A 84 10.71 -11.66 -7.91
C LEU A 84 10.87 -13.07 -7.31
N ALA A 85 10.01 -14.03 -7.69
CA ALA A 85 10.08 -15.41 -7.24
C ALA A 85 11.43 -16.08 -7.56
N ALA A 86 12.06 -15.73 -8.69
CA ALA A 86 13.37 -16.26 -9.08
C ALA A 86 14.57 -15.73 -8.25
N ARG A 87 14.38 -14.68 -7.43
CA ARG A 87 15.42 -14.05 -6.61
C ARG A 87 15.45 -14.59 -5.18
N SER A 88 16.56 -14.40 -4.47
CA SER A 88 16.64 -14.69 -3.03
C SER A 88 15.76 -13.73 -2.21
N PRO A 89 15.36 -14.08 -0.97
CA PRO A 89 14.51 -13.23 -0.13
C PRO A 89 15.09 -11.83 0.12
N GLU A 90 16.41 -11.71 0.27
CA GLU A 90 17.10 -10.42 0.46
C GLU A 90 17.05 -9.58 -0.82
N GLU A 91 17.37 -10.17 -1.97
CA GLU A 91 17.31 -9.48 -3.27
C GLU A 91 15.88 -9.07 -3.65
N ARG A 92 14.87 -9.87 -3.30
CA ARG A 92 13.46 -9.52 -3.48
C ARG A 92 13.10 -8.27 -2.70
N ARG A 93 13.51 -8.20 -1.43
CA ARG A 93 13.28 -7.05 -0.55
C ARG A 93 13.96 -5.79 -1.06
N GLU A 94 15.22 -5.89 -1.50
CA GLU A 94 15.94 -4.75 -2.07
C GLU A 94 15.29 -4.28 -3.38
N THR A 95 14.93 -5.20 -4.26
CA THR A 95 14.26 -4.89 -5.53
C THR A 95 12.93 -4.18 -5.31
N LEU A 96 12.11 -4.67 -4.38
CA LEU A 96 10.83 -4.02 -4.06
C LEU A 96 11.01 -2.68 -3.36
N THR A 97 12.00 -2.56 -2.48
CA THR A 97 12.33 -1.28 -1.85
C THR A 97 12.70 -0.23 -2.90
N GLU A 98 13.50 -0.59 -3.90
CA GLU A 98 13.86 0.33 -4.98
C GLU A 98 12.66 0.68 -5.88
N LEU A 99 11.77 -0.29 -6.15
CA LEU A 99 10.52 -0.04 -6.87
C LEU A 99 9.62 0.95 -6.11
N VAL A 100 9.46 0.74 -4.81
CA VAL A 100 8.70 1.65 -3.92
C VAL A 100 9.31 3.06 -3.94
N ARG A 101 10.64 3.17 -3.81
CA ARG A 101 11.35 4.46 -3.89
C ARG A 101 11.18 5.16 -5.23
N THR A 102 11.23 4.40 -6.33
CA THR A 102 11.03 4.92 -7.69
C THR A 102 9.65 5.52 -7.85
N HIS A 103 8.61 4.81 -7.40
CA HIS A 103 7.24 5.32 -7.47
C HIS A 103 7.00 6.49 -6.49
N ALA A 104 7.66 6.49 -5.33
CA ALA A 104 7.56 7.58 -4.36
C ALA A 104 8.22 8.87 -4.88
N ALA A 105 9.42 8.75 -5.47
CA ALA A 105 10.11 9.87 -6.11
C ALA A 105 9.26 10.45 -7.25
N ALA A 106 8.66 9.59 -8.09
CA ALA A 106 7.79 10.04 -9.16
C ALA A 106 6.51 10.75 -8.66
N ALA A 107 5.93 10.31 -7.53
CA ALA A 107 4.78 10.96 -6.91
C ALA A 107 5.13 12.33 -6.31
N LEU A 108 6.33 12.47 -5.74
CA LEU A 108 6.82 13.73 -5.18
C LEU A 108 7.44 14.67 -6.22
N GLY A 109 7.75 14.18 -7.43
CA GLY A 109 8.38 14.95 -8.50
C GLY A 109 9.91 15.01 -8.41
N TYR A 110 10.54 14.09 -7.69
CA TYR A 110 11.99 13.96 -7.67
C TYR A 110 12.48 13.18 -8.89
N ALA A 111 13.58 13.65 -9.49
CA ALA A 111 14.21 13.01 -10.64
C ALA A 111 14.93 11.70 -10.26
N GLU A 112 15.44 11.61 -9.02
CA GLU A 112 16.20 10.46 -8.55
C GLU A 112 15.46 9.69 -7.45
N PRO A 113 15.23 8.38 -7.61
CA PRO A 113 14.70 7.50 -6.56
C PRO A 113 15.53 7.52 -5.28
N ARG A 114 16.85 7.74 -5.42
CA ARG A 114 17.78 7.78 -4.29
C ARG A 114 17.57 8.96 -3.34
N ALA A 115 16.89 10.02 -3.80
CA ALA A 115 16.48 11.13 -2.94
C ALA A 115 15.48 10.69 -1.85
N ILE A 116 14.75 9.59 -2.07
CA ILE A 116 13.88 8.96 -1.08
C ILE A 116 14.73 8.05 -0.19
N VAL A 117 14.85 8.38 1.09
CA VAL A 117 15.56 7.53 2.07
C VAL A 117 14.66 6.37 2.48
N ALA A 118 15.17 5.13 2.37
CA ALA A 118 14.37 3.91 2.58
C ALA A 118 13.81 3.74 4.01
N ASP A 119 14.49 4.31 5.00
CA ASP A 119 14.13 4.24 6.42
C ASP A 119 13.46 5.51 6.94
N ARG A 120 13.22 6.49 6.06
CA ARG A 120 12.59 7.75 6.46
C ARG A 120 11.09 7.69 6.26
N ALA A 121 10.36 8.29 7.20
CA ALA A 121 8.92 8.35 7.11
C ALA A 121 8.47 9.15 5.88
N PHE A 122 7.46 8.67 5.16
CA PHE A 122 6.86 9.36 4.01
C PHE A 122 6.35 10.76 4.37
N GLN A 123 5.84 10.96 5.58
CA GLN A 123 5.38 12.26 6.07
C GLN A 123 6.52 13.29 6.11
N GLU A 124 7.72 12.89 6.54
CA GLU A 124 8.90 13.77 6.56
C GLU A 124 9.44 14.08 5.16
N LEU A 125 9.07 13.26 4.17
CA LEU A 125 9.41 13.44 2.77
C LEU A 125 8.40 14.32 2.03
N GLY A 126 7.35 14.79 2.71
CA GLY A 126 6.33 15.67 2.12
C GLY A 126 5.14 14.95 1.49
N PHE A 127 4.87 13.69 1.88
CA PHE A 127 3.62 13.03 1.52
C PHE A 127 2.42 13.67 2.23
N ASP A 128 1.37 13.90 1.45
CA ASP A 128 0.06 14.39 1.86
C ASP A 128 -1.05 13.42 1.38
N SER A 129 -2.32 13.74 1.66
CA SER A 129 -3.44 12.86 1.30
C SER A 129 -3.62 12.67 -0.22
N LEU A 130 -3.21 13.63 -1.05
CA LEU A 130 -3.38 13.54 -2.51
C LEU A 130 -2.25 12.73 -3.15
N THR A 131 -1.00 13.04 -2.77
CA THR A 131 0.21 12.31 -3.20
C THR A 131 0.16 10.85 -2.72
N ALA A 132 -0.45 10.58 -1.56
CA ALA A 132 -0.68 9.21 -1.09
C ALA A 132 -1.55 8.38 -2.05
N VAL A 133 -2.64 8.96 -2.55
CA VAL A 133 -3.54 8.30 -3.51
C VAL A 133 -2.85 8.10 -4.86
N GLU A 134 -2.10 9.09 -5.34
CA GLU A 134 -1.33 8.97 -6.59
C GLU A 134 -0.28 7.87 -6.50
N PHE A 135 0.50 7.85 -5.41
CA PHE A 135 1.50 6.83 -5.16
C PHE A 135 0.91 5.42 -5.08
N ARG A 136 -0.20 5.26 -4.34
CA ARG A 136 -0.93 3.99 -4.27
C ARG A 136 -1.40 3.50 -5.64
N ASN A 137 -1.93 4.40 -6.47
CA ASN A 137 -2.37 4.04 -7.82
C ASN A 137 -1.17 3.62 -8.70
N ARG A 138 -0.03 4.29 -8.56
CA ARG A 138 1.22 3.97 -9.27
C ARG A 138 1.80 2.63 -8.84
N LEU A 139 1.68 2.24 -7.57
CA LEU A 139 2.12 0.93 -7.07
C LEU A 139 1.18 -0.22 -7.46
N ASN A 140 -0.13 0.01 -7.49
CA ASN A 140 -1.10 -1.03 -7.86
C ASN A 140 -0.93 -1.53 -9.30
N ALA A 141 -0.60 -0.63 -10.23
CA ALA A 141 -0.49 -0.96 -11.65
C ALA A 141 0.57 -2.05 -11.96
N PRO A 142 1.83 -1.94 -11.51
CA PRO A 142 2.84 -2.98 -11.74
C PRO A 142 2.65 -4.23 -10.87
N LEU A 143 2.08 -4.10 -9.67
CA LEU A 143 1.95 -5.22 -8.72
C LEU A 143 0.64 -6.01 -8.89
N GLY A 144 -0.35 -5.47 -9.60
CA GLY A 144 -1.68 -6.06 -9.72
C GLY A 144 -2.45 -6.13 -8.40
N LEU A 145 -1.99 -5.42 -7.36
CA LEU A 145 -2.59 -5.43 -6.02
C LEU A 145 -3.65 -4.34 -5.84
N ARG A 146 -4.52 -4.53 -4.84
CA ARG A 146 -5.46 -3.51 -4.36
C ARG A 146 -5.03 -3.02 -2.99
N LEU A 147 -4.04 -2.14 -2.97
CA LEU A 147 -3.52 -1.54 -1.75
C LEU A 147 -4.54 -0.54 -1.16
N PRO A 148 -4.82 -0.51 0.16
CA PRO A 148 -5.63 0.54 0.80
C PRO A 148 -4.95 1.92 0.75
N THR A 149 -5.73 2.99 0.90
CA THR A 149 -5.22 4.38 0.92
C THR A 149 -4.55 4.77 2.24
N THR A 150 -4.74 3.97 3.30
CA THR A 150 -4.11 4.16 4.62
C THR A 150 -2.68 3.62 4.70
N LEU A 151 -2.21 2.91 3.66
CA LEU A 151 -0.94 2.18 3.67
C LEU A 151 0.29 3.00 4.05
N ILE A 152 0.30 4.29 3.72
CA ILE A 152 1.42 5.18 4.05
C ILE A 152 1.44 5.52 5.55
N PHE A 153 0.31 5.40 6.23
CA PHE A 153 0.21 5.54 7.68
C PHE A 153 0.50 4.23 8.39
N ASP A 154 0.01 3.12 7.85
CA ASP A 154 0.22 1.77 8.40
C ASP A 154 1.68 1.31 8.23
N TYR A 155 2.31 1.71 7.11
CA TYR A 155 3.69 1.39 6.75
C TYR A 155 4.43 2.69 6.38
N PRO A 156 4.93 3.42 7.38
CA PRO A 156 5.38 4.80 7.22
C PRO A 156 6.68 4.95 6.43
N THR A 157 7.44 3.88 6.20
CA THR A 157 8.71 3.93 5.47
C THR A 157 8.66 3.11 4.18
N PRO A 158 9.45 3.48 3.15
CA PRO A 158 9.58 2.68 1.93
C PRO A 158 9.94 1.21 2.20
N ARG A 159 10.80 0.95 3.19
CA ARG A 159 11.18 -0.42 3.58
C ARG A 159 10.01 -1.19 4.20
N ALA A 160 9.30 -0.58 5.15
CA ALA A 160 8.14 -1.22 5.79
C ALA A 160 7.04 -1.54 4.76
N LEU A 161 6.82 -0.64 3.79
CA LEU A 161 5.87 -0.85 2.71
C LEU A 161 6.31 -1.97 1.76
N ALA A 162 7.60 -2.05 1.42
CA ALA A 162 8.14 -3.13 0.60
C ALA A 162 7.96 -4.50 1.27
N ASP A 163 8.16 -4.57 2.58
CA ASP A 163 7.97 -5.79 3.37
C ASP A 163 6.50 -6.23 3.39
N HIS A 164 5.57 -5.30 3.54
CA HIS A 164 4.15 -5.61 3.44
C HIS A 164 3.74 -6.06 2.03
N VAL A 165 4.26 -5.43 0.99
CA VAL A 165 4.00 -5.86 -0.38
C VAL A 165 4.55 -7.26 -0.65
N LEU A 166 5.72 -7.60 -0.07
CA LEU A 166 6.28 -8.94 -0.13
C LEU A 166 5.34 -9.97 0.48
N SER A 167 4.78 -9.70 1.66
CA SER A 167 3.87 -10.63 2.33
C SER A 167 2.58 -10.87 1.55
N LEU A 168 2.08 -9.84 0.86
CA LEU A 168 0.93 -9.96 -0.04
C LEU A 168 1.23 -10.75 -1.31
N LEU A 169 2.47 -10.70 -1.81
CA LEU A 169 2.87 -11.40 -3.04
C LEU A 169 3.34 -12.83 -2.80
N PHE A 170 3.89 -13.12 -1.62
CA PHE A 170 4.46 -14.40 -1.24
C PHE A 170 3.96 -14.84 0.15
N PRO A 171 2.66 -15.09 0.33
CA PRO A 171 2.09 -15.46 1.63
C PRO A 171 2.68 -16.75 2.22
N GLU A 172 3.15 -17.67 1.37
CA GLU A 172 3.79 -18.93 1.78
C GLU A 172 5.23 -18.73 2.30
N ALA A 173 5.94 -17.70 1.84
CA ALA A 173 7.31 -17.41 2.28
C ALA A 173 7.35 -16.82 3.70
N ASP A 174 6.28 -16.11 4.11
CA ASP A 174 6.15 -15.59 5.47
C ASP A 174 5.62 -16.62 6.46
N ALA A 175 4.85 -17.62 6.01
CA ALA A 175 4.49 -18.76 6.86
C ALA A 175 5.74 -19.55 7.30
N GLU A 176 6.75 -19.67 6.43
CA GLU A 176 8.06 -20.27 6.78
C GLU A 176 8.99 -19.31 7.56
N ALA A 177 8.87 -17.99 7.36
CA ALA A 177 9.69 -17.00 8.06
C ALA A 177 9.23 -16.74 9.51
N ASN A 178 7.92 -16.82 9.78
CA ASN A 178 7.35 -16.50 11.09
C ASN A 178 7.50 -17.62 12.14
N THR A 179 8.02 -18.80 11.77
CA THR A 179 8.39 -19.89 12.71
C THR A 179 9.87 -19.84 13.14
N GLY A 180 10.62 -18.78 12.78
CA GLY A 180 12.02 -18.68 13.17
C GLY A 180 12.92 -19.66 12.41
N GLY A 181 12.97 -19.52 11.08
CA GLY A 181 14.08 -20.02 10.24
C GLY A 181 14.30 -21.55 10.17
N LEU A 182 13.48 -22.36 10.84
CA LEU A 182 13.55 -23.81 10.78
C LEU A 182 12.18 -24.36 10.39
N SER A 183 12.08 -24.98 9.21
CA SER A 183 10.88 -25.73 8.83
C SER A 183 10.56 -26.80 9.87
N GLU A 184 9.28 -27.13 10.06
CA GLU A 184 8.85 -28.19 10.99
C GLU A 184 9.60 -29.52 10.74
N ALA A 185 9.84 -29.86 9.47
CA ALA A 185 10.63 -31.01 9.07
C ALA A 185 12.10 -30.92 9.55
N GLN A 186 12.72 -29.74 9.50
CA GLN A 186 14.05 -29.51 10.05
C GLN A 186 14.07 -29.57 11.57
N VAL A 187 13.08 -28.97 12.25
CA VAL A 187 12.96 -29.05 13.72
C VAL A 187 12.83 -30.50 14.17
N ARG A 188 11.95 -31.28 13.55
CA ARG A 188 11.77 -32.70 13.84
C ARG A 188 13.06 -33.50 13.61
N ARG A 189 13.79 -33.20 12.54
CA ARG A 189 15.07 -33.85 12.23
C ARG A 189 16.15 -33.48 13.25
N LEU A 190 16.26 -32.22 13.64
CA LEU A 190 17.20 -31.76 14.66
C LEU A 190 16.89 -32.40 16.02
N LEU A 191 15.63 -32.40 16.44
CA LEU A 191 15.18 -33.06 17.67
C LEU A 191 15.51 -34.56 17.68
N ALA A 192 15.34 -35.25 16.54
CA ALA A 192 15.67 -36.67 16.42
C ALA A 192 17.19 -36.95 16.49
N THR A 193 18.04 -35.96 16.19
CA THR A 193 19.50 -36.12 16.17
C THR A 193 20.15 -35.74 17.51
N VAL A 194 19.49 -34.93 18.33
CA VAL A 194 20.03 -34.50 19.64
C VAL A 194 19.88 -35.64 20.66
N PRO A 195 20.98 -36.10 21.31
CA PRO A 195 20.89 -37.13 22.34
C PRO A 195 20.06 -36.68 23.54
N LEU A 196 19.10 -37.50 23.99
CA LEU A 196 18.21 -37.21 25.13
C LEU A 196 18.96 -36.80 26.41
N ARG A 197 20.17 -37.32 26.64
CA ARG A 197 21.01 -36.92 27.77
C ARG A 197 21.33 -35.43 27.77
N ARG A 198 21.58 -34.82 26.60
CA ARG A 198 21.87 -33.38 26.49
C ARG A 198 20.64 -32.53 26.80
N LEU A 199 19.46 -32.97 26.34
CA LEU A 199 18.20 -32.31 26.68
C LEU A 199 17.94 -32.36 28.18
N HIS A 200 18.20 -33.52 28.82
CA HIS A 200 18.06 -33.70 30.25
C HIS A 200 19.03 -32.84 31.07
N THR A 201 20.33 -32.79 30.74
CA THR A 201 21.28 -31.93 31.48
C THR A 201 21.06 -30.43 31.23
N SER A 202 20.44 -30.05 30.10
CA SER A 202 20.05 -28.67 29.84
C SER A 202 18.75 -28.24 30.52
N GLY A 203 18.01 -29.17 31.14
CA GLY A 203 16.70 -28.89 31.73
C GLY A 203 15.58 -28.65 30.71
N LEU A 204 15.80 -28.91 29.42
CA LEU A 204 14.82 -28.71 28.34
C LEU A 204 13.88 -29.91 28.15
N LEU A 205 14.18 -31.06 28.76
CA LEU A 205 13.38 -32.27 28.59
C LEU A 205 11.98 -32.14 29.22
N ASP A 206 11.87 -31.58 30.43
CA ASP A 206 10.57 -31.42 31.11
C ASP A 206 9.67 -30.38 30.43
N PRO A 207 10.17 -29.20 30.00
CA PRO A 207 9.38 -28.27 29.18
C PRO A 207 8.85 -28.89 27.89
N LEU A 208 9.65 -29.71 27.19
CA LEU A 208 9.22 -30.36 25.94
C LEU A 208 8.14 -31.42 26.19
N LEU A 209 8.25 -32.19 27.29
CA LEU A 209 7.23 -33.16 27.66
C LEU A 209 5.91 -32.48 28.05
N ARG A 210 5.96 -31.35 28.77
CA ARG A 210 4.75 -30.55 29.08
C ARG A 210 4.07 -29.98 27.83
N LEU A 211 4.86 -29.54 26.85
CA LEU A 211 4.32 -29.06 25.57
C LEU A 211 3.67 -30.20 24.79
N ALA A 212 4.27 -31.38 24.77
CA ALA A 212 3.74 -32.56 24.07
C ALA A 212 2.48 -33.16 24.73
N ASP A 213 2.31 -32.96 26.05
CA ASP A 213 1.11 -33.37 26.80
C ASP A 213 -0.03 -32.34 26.72
N SER A 214 0.22 -31.14 26.21
CA SER A 214 -0.87 -30.21 25.91
C SER A 214 -1.51 -30.66 24.60
N PRO A 215 -2.79 -31.08 24.59
CA PRO A 215 -3.50 -31.28 23.34
C PRO A 215 -3.45 -29.96 22.57
N ASP A 216 -3.25 -30.04 21.25
CA ASP A 216 -3.38 -28.89 20.37
C ASP A 216 -4.71 -28.19 20.70
N ASP A 217 -4.66 -27.05 21.37
CA ASP A 217 -5.78 -26.11 21.38
C ASP A 217 -5.85 -25.59 19.94
N GLU A 218 -6.54 -26.38 19.11
CA GLU A 218 -7.14 -25.93 17.87
C GLU A 218 -7.66 -24.53 18.12
N HIS A 219 -7.27 -23.62 17.24
CA HIS A 219 -7.69 -22.24 17.23
C HIS A 219 -9.22 -22.14 17.18
N THR A 220 -9.87 -22.25 18.34
CA THR A 220 -11.16 -21.63 18.60
C THR A 220 -10.82 -20.18 18.90
N GLN A 221 -10.58 -19.42 17.83
CA GLN A 221 -11.00 -18.03 17.85
C GLN A 221 -12.48 -18.10 18.16
N GLU A 222 -12.83 -17.84 19.44
CA GLU A 222 -14.19 -17.52 19.83
C GLU A 222 -14.66 -16.44 18.86
N ASN A 223 -15.54 -16.88 17.98
CA ASN A 223 -16.26 -16.07 17.05
C ASN A 223 -17.28 -15.28 17.86
N THR A 224 -16.84 -14.27 18.61
CA THR A 224 -17.74 -13.33 19.32
C THR A 224 -18.44 -12.37 18.35
N ALA A 225 -18.57 -12.75 17.07
CA ALA A 225 -19.25 -11.97 16.05
C ALA A 225 -20.50 -12.67 15.48
N GLN A 226 -20.91 -13.83 16.01
CA GLN A 226 -22.08 -14.54 15.49
C GLN A 226 -23.36 -14.55 16.33
N ASP A 227 -23.39 -14.03 17.55
CA ASP A 227 -24.63 -14.02 18.36
C ASP A 227 -25.11 -12.64 18.83
N ILE A 228 -24.78 -11.53 18.13
CA ILE A 228 -25.35 -10.22 18.50
C ILE A 228 -26.87 -10.16 18.24
N ASP A 229 -27.37 -10.91 17.25
CA ASP A 229 -28.79 -10.86 16.84
C ASP A 229 -29.72 -11.67 17.77
N GLU A 230 -29.21 -12.54 18.65
CA GLU A 230 -30.02 -13.33 19.60
C GLU A 230 -29.90 -12.84 21.07
N MET A 231 -29.14 -11.77 21.33
CA MET A 231 -28.95 -11.28 22.70
C MET A 231 -30.13 -10.48 23.23
N ASP A 232 -30.54 -10.80 24.46
CA ASP A 232 -31.49 -10.00 25.24
C ASP A 232 -30.91 -8.61 25.54
N VAL A 233 -31.77 -7.60 25.61
CA VAL A 233 -31.41 -6.19 25.73
C VAL A 233 -30.58 -5.93 27.00
N ASP A 234 -30.86 -6.67 28.07
CA ASP A 234 -30.14 -6.56 29.34
C ASP A 234 -28.67 -7.02 29.21
N ALA A 235 -28.38 -8.03 28.36
CA ALA A 235 -27.03 -8.53 28.14
C ALA A 235 -26.17 -7.55 27.32
N LEU A 236 -26.78 -6.85 26.35
CA LEU A 236 -26.12 -5.79 25.58
C LEU A 236 -25.76 -4.58 26.45
N ILE A 237 -26.61 -4.24 27.42
CA ILE A 237 -26.34 -3.15 28.36
C ILE A 237 -25.16 -3.49 29.26
N GLN A 238 -25.05 -4.74 29.71
CA GLN A 238 -23.95 -5.16 30.58
C GLN A 238 -22.57 -5.07 29.89
N ILE A 239 -22.48 -5.51 28.63
CA ILE A 239 -21.23 -5.42 27.84
C ILE A 239 -20.82 -3.96 27.60
N ALA A 240 -21.78 -3.06 27.37
CA ALA A 240 -21.48 -1.65 27.15
C ALA A 240 -20.97 -0.93 28.41
N PHE A 241 -21.29 -1.42 29.60
CA PHE A 241 -20.85 -0.82 30.86
C PHE A 241 -19.54 -1.42 31.40
N ASP A 242 -19.26 -2.70 31.17
CA ASP A 242 -18.00 -3.33 31.64
C ASP A 242 -16.77 -2.98 30.78
N GLY A 243 -16.97 -2.45 29.56
CA GLY A 243 -15.88 -2.07 28.65
C GLY A 243 -15.16 -0.75 28.98
N ASN A 244 -15.54 -0.03 30.04
CA ASN A 244 -14.98 1.29 30.36
C ASN A 244 -14.19 1.36 31.68
N ASP A 245 -13.72 0.24 32.22
CA ASP A 245 -12.72 0.26 33.31
C ASP A 245 -11.66 -0.83 33.10
N SER A 246 -10.68 -0.53 32.24
CA SER A 246 -9.27 -0.99 32.32
C SER A 246 -8.41 -0.22 31.32
#